data_AF-A0A842YGN5-F1
#
_entry.id   AF-A0A842YGN5-F1
#
_cell.length_a   1.000
_cell.length_b   1.000
_cell.length_c   1.000
_cell.angle_alpha   90.00
_cell.angle_beta   90.00
_cell.angle_gamma   90.00
#
_symmetry.space_group_name_H-M   'P 1'
#
loop_
_entity.id
_entity.type
_entity.pdbx_description
1 polymer ?
#
loop_
_entity_poly.entity_id
_entity_poly.type
_entity_poly.pdbx_seq_one_letter_code
_entity_poly.pdbx_strand_id
1 'polypeptide(L)'
;TRLYDEFLVGDLGFDPDKIQLNYSGHRGYHIRVHDSKVYKLDSDARMEIVQYVMGSGFRGDKAIISQGGSSLIPSRDIPGWSGKLADAMVEFIQNIDTYSGSEKWASTLKEKKVIAIDMLRRPRPVLSAKVKGVGIKSWQEIAEKAVELFGSEIDRPVTHDIHRVIRLIGSLHGKTGFTVTELTRDSLDKFNPFNDAIAFNEGTLNVRFHKGSVPAFIINDEKYGPFNGGSTELPTAAAVFVLGKEVALLE
;
A
#
# COMPACT_ATOMS: atom_id res chain seq x y z
N THR A 1 -2.20 -0.23 8.83
CA THR A 1 -1.88 0.18 7.44
C THR A 1 -2.36 1.60 7.19
N ARG A 2 -1.59 2.43 6.47
CA ARG A 2 -1.89 3.85 6.21
C ARG A 2 -3.30 4.08 5.68
N LEU A 3 -3.76 3.24 4.74
CA LEU A 3 -5.11 3.31 4.18
C LEU A 3 -6.20 3.28 5.26
N TYR A 4 -6.08 2.36 6.21
CA TYR A 4 -7.04 2.20 7.29
C TYR A 4 -6.91 3.33 8.31
N ASP A 5 -5.70 3.52 8.84
CA ASP A 5 -5.45 4.36 10.02
C ASP A 5 -5.58 5.86 9.69
N GLU A 6 -4.90 6.31 8.63
CA GLU A 6 -4.81 7.74 8.32
C GLU A 6 -5.97 8.24 7.45
N PHE A 7 -6.43 7.43 6.50
CA PHE A 7 -7.41 7.87 5.51
C PHE A 7 -8.85 7.47 5.88
N LEU A 8 -9.13 6.17 6.02
CA LEU A 8 -10.51 5.72 6.25
C LEU A 8 -11.02 6.12 7.64
N VAL A 9 -10.25 5.86 8.69
CA VAL A 9 -10.61 6.23 10.06
C VAL A 9 -10.24 7.69 10.34
N GLY A 10 -8.99 8.08 10.04
CA GLY A 10 -8.49 9.41 10.36
C GLY A 10 -9.21 10.54 9.62
N ASP A 11 -9.08 10.59 8.29
CA ASP A 11 -9.59 11.73 7.50
C ASP A 11 -11.09 11.61 7.17
N LEU A 12 -11.55 10.44 6.75
CA LEU A 12 -12.94 10.21 6.32
C LEU A 12 -13.88 9.93 7.49
N GLY A 13 -13.34 9.63 8.68
CA GLY A 13 -14.11 9.46 9.90
C GLY A 13 -15.06 8.26 9.84
N PHE A 14 -14.69 7.20 9.13
CA PHE A 14 -15.45 5.95 9.17
C PHE A 14 -15.26 5.26 10.51
N ASP A 15 -16.38 4.75 11.02
CA ASP A 15 -16.41 3.93 12.23
C ASP A 15 -15.63 2.62 11.98
N PRO A 16 -14.59 2.31 12.78
CA PRO A 16 -13.86 1.04 12.71
C PRO A 16 -14.76 -0.20 12.64
N ASP A 17 -15.88 -0.20 13.35
CA ASP A 17 -16.81 -1.35 13.40
C ASP A 17 -17.55 -1.58 12.07
N LYS A 18 -17.52 -0.58 11.18
CA LYS A 18 -18.07 -0.66 9.82
C LYS A 18 -17.02 -0.98 8.77
N ILE A 19 -15.78 -1.23 9.16
CA ILE A 19 -14.70 -1.56 8.23
C ILE A 19 -14.35 -3.04 8.34
N GLN A 20 -14.63 -3.80 7.28
CA GLN A 20 -14.25 -5.21 7.18
C GLN A 20 -12.92 -5.33 6.43
N LEU A 21 -11.96 -6.01 7.05
CA LEU A 21 -10.64 -6.31 6.49
C LEU A 21 -10.54 -7.80 6.17
N ASN A 22 -9.93 -8.15 5.05
CA ASN A 22 -9.61 -9.54 4.77
C ASN A 22 -8.38 -9.68 3.87
N TYR A 23 -7.66 -10.79 4.04
CA TYR A 23 -6.73 -11.26 3.03
C TYR A 23 -7.51 -11.79 1.82
N SER A 24 -7.07 -11.48 0.60
CA SER A 24 -7.75 -11.88 -0.65
C SER A 24 -7.59 -13.36 -0.99
N GLY A 25 -6.73 -14.09 -0.27
CA GLY A 25 -6.33 -15.45 -0.60
C GLY A 25 -5.13 -15.52 -1.57
N HIS A 26 -4.62 -14.40 -2.10
CA HIS A 26 -3.52 -14.44 -3.07
C HIS A 26 -2.38 -13.44 -2.86
N ARG A 27 -2.53 -12.17 -3.28
CA ARG A 27 -1.42 -11.20 -3.33
C ARG A 27 -1.72 -9.86 -2.66
N GLY A 28 -2.85 -9.78 -1.95
CA GLY A 28 -3.25 -8.53 -1.35
C GLY A 28 -4.40 -8.69 -0.37
N TYR A 29 -4.90 -7.56 0.06
CA TYR A 29 -5.94 -7.43 1.07
C TYR A 29 -7.09 -6.63 0.49
N HIS A 30 -8.30 -6.86 0.98
CA HIS A 30 -9.46 -6.05 0.67
C HIS A 30 -9.92 -5.32 1.93
N ILE A 31 -10.35 -4.08 1.75
CA ILE A 31 -11.02 -3.29 2.77
C ILE A 31 -12.42 -2.96 2.25
N ARG A 32 -13.43 -3.23 3.05
CA ARG A 32 -14.83 -2.94 2.74
C ARG A 32 -15.41 -2.02 3.80
N VAL A 33 -16.05 -0.94 3.36
CA VAL A 33 -16.73 0.00 4.26
C VAL A 33 -18.24 -0.25 4.17
N HIS A 34 -18.81 -0.76 5.26
CA HIS A 34 -20.24 -1.02 5.43
C HIS A 34 -20.93 0.14 6.16
N ASP A 35 -20.80 1.35 5.61
CA ASP A 35 -21.50 2.54 6.13
C ASP A 35 -22.54 3.04 5.11
N SER A 36 -23.76 3.29 5.58
CA SER A 36 -24.83 3.92 4.79
C SER A 36 -24.42 5.22 4.08
N LYS A 37 -23.44 5.95 4.61
CA LYS A 37 -22.87 7.18 4.01
C LYS A 37 -22.30 6.93 2.61
N VAL A 38 -21.78 5.73 2.33
CA VAL A 38 -21.10 5.43 1.06
C VAL A 38 -21.96 4.67 0.04
N TYR A 39 -23.14 4.18 0.43
CA TYR A 39 -23.95 3.33 -0.44
C TYR A 39 -24.55 4.07 -1.65
N LYS A 40 -24.75 5.39 -1.53
CA LYS A 40 -25.28 6.23 -2.62
C LYS A 40 -24.20 6.85 -3.51
N LEU A 41 -22.92 6.63 -3.19
CA LEU A 41 -21.83 7.16 -4.00
C LEU A 41 -21.80 6.43 -5.34
N ASP A 42 -21.91 7.21 -6.41
CA ASP A 42 -21.70 6.74 -7.77
C ASP A 42 -20.21 6.52 -8.05
N SER A 43 -19.92 6.10 -9.28
CA SER A 43 -18.57 5.86 -9.77
C SER A 43 -17.66 7.09 -9.61
N ASP A 44 -18.16 8.27 -9.96
CA ASP A 44 -17.35 9.49 -9.98
C ASP A 44 -17.02 9.95 -8.56
N ALA A 45 -18.00 9.93 -7.65
CA ALA A 45 -17.76 10.25 -6.25
C ALA A 45 -16.80 9.26 -5.57
N ARG A 46 -16.84 7.98 -5.95
CA ARG A 46 -15.86 6.98 -5.49
C ARG A 46 -14.48 7.23 -6.09
N MET A 47 -14.40 7.70 -7.33
CA MET A 47 -13.13 8.07 -7.95
C MET A 47 -12.47 9.25 -7.23
N GLU A 48 -13.24 10.23 -6.75
CA GLU A 48 -12.70 11.31 -5.92
C GLU A 48 -12.09 10.80 -4.61
N ILE A 49 -12.74 9.83 -3.95
CA ILE A 49 -12.17 9.15 -2.77
C ILE A 49 -10.86 8.44 -3.13
N VAL A 50 -10.83 7.73 -4.26
CA VAL A 50 -9.63 7.06 -4.76
C VAL A 50 -8.50 8.05 -4.96
N GLN A 51 -8.74 9.16 -5.65
CA GLN A 51 -7.73 10.18 -5.91
C GLN A 51 -7.22 10.78 -4.61
N TYR A 52 -8.12 11.11 -3.68
CA TYR A 52 -7.76 11.62 -2.35
C TYR A 52 -6.84 10.66 -1.60
N VAL A 53 -7.24 9.40 -1.45
CA VAL A 53 -6.48 8.37 -0.73
C VAL A 53 -5.11 8.12 -1.37
N MET A 54 -5.03 8.17 -2.71
CA MET A 54 -3.79 8.00 -3.46
C MET A 54 -2.93 9.27 -3.53
N GLY A 55 -3.37 10.40 -2.97
CA GLY A 55 -2.69 11.69 -3.11
C GLY A 55 -2.63 12.21 -4.56
N SER A 56 -3.43 11.63 -5.45
CA SER A 56 -3.45 11.98 -6.87
C SER A 56 -4.15 13.32 -7.06
N GLY A 57 -3.62 14.17 -7.94
CA GLY A 57 -4.19 15.49 -8.22
C GLY A 57 -3.90 16.55 -7.15
N PHE A 58 -3.03 16.26 -6.19
CA PHE A 58 -2.57 17.26 -5.23
C PHE A 58 -1.92 18.47 -5.95
N ARG A 59 -2.16 19.66 -5.42
CA ARG A 59 -1.73 20.94 -6.02
C ARG A 59 -0.73 21.63 -5.10
N GLY A 60 0.56 21.44 -5.38
CA GLY A 60 1.64 22.03 -4.61
C GLY A 60 1.56 23.55 -4.57
N ASP A 61 1.14 24.18 -5.68
CA ASP A 61 0.96 25.63 -5.80
C ASP A 61 -0.14 26.22 -4.92
N LYS A 62 -1.11 25.40 -4.50
CA LYS A 62 -2.18 25.79 -3.58
C LYS A 62 -1.80 25.58 -2.12
N ALA A 63 -1.00 24.56 -1.84
CA ALA A 63 -0.57 24.23 -0.48
C ALA A 63 0.64 25.05 -0.03
N ILE A 64 1.61 25.28 -0.92
CA ILE A 64 2.84 26.02 -0.63
C ILE A 64 2.77 27.38 -1.30
N ILE A 65 2.59 28.42 -0.47
CA ILE A 65 2.41 29.81 -0.93
C ILE A 65 3.60 30.69 -0.55
N SER A 66 3.87 31.71 -1.36
CA SER A 66 4.86 32.75 -1.02
C SER A 66 4.17 33.86 -0.26
N GLN A 67 4.63 34.16 0.95
CA GLN A 67 4.19 35.32 1.72
C GLN A 67 5.41 36.05 2.29
N GLY A 68 5.55 37.34 1.99
CA GLY A 68 6.66 38.17 2.50
C GLY A 68 8.05 37.65 2.12
N GLY A 69 8.20 36.98 0.97
CA GLY A 69 9.46 36.38 0.53
C GLY A 69 9.80 35.02 1.17
N SER A 70 8.93 34.48 2.02
CA SER A 70 9.07 33.15 2.62
C SER A 70 8.07 32.16 2.00
N SER A 71 8.52 30.93 1.76
CA SER A 71 7.63 29.83 1.36
C SER A 71 6.96 29.24 2.60
N LEU A 72 5.64 29.38 2.68
CA LEU A 72 4.83 28.82 3.74
C LEU A 72 4.33 27.43 3.37
N ILE A 73 4.33 26.54 4.35
CA ILE A 73 3.77 25.19 4.29
C ILE A 73 2.70 25.08 5.38
N PRO A 74 1.58 24.37 5.16
CA PRO A 74 0.54 24.22 6.18
C PRO A 74 1.07 23.52 7.43
N SER A 75 0.45 23.82 8.57
CA SER A 75 0.79 23.17 9.83
C SER A 75 0.06 21.84 9.99
N ARG A 76 0.60 20.98 10.87
CA ARG A 76 0.14 19.60 11.08
C ARG A 76 -1.24 19.48 11.72
N ASP A 77 -1.72 20.56 12.34
CA ASP A 77 -3.04 20.64 12.95
C ASP A 77 -4.18 20.80 11.93
N ILE A 78 -3.87 21.07 10.66
CA ILE A 78 -4.87 21.15 9.60
C ILE A 78 -5.28 19.73 9.15
N PRO A 79 -6.58 19.41 9.07
CA PRO A 79 -7.03 18.10 8.61
C PRO A 79 -6.60 17.74 7.18
N GLY A 80 -6.56 16.43 6.89
CA GLY A 80 -6.28 15.90 5.55
C GLY A 80 -4.86 16.15 5.05
N TRP A 81 -4.71 16.26 3.73
CA TRP A 81 -3.40 16.39 3.08
C TRP A 81 -2.59 17.61 3.53
N SER A 82 -3.23 18.72 3.91
CA SER A 82 -2.51 19.88 4.42
C SER A 82 -1.72 19.56 5.70
N GLY A 83 -2.31 18.83 6.64
CA GLY A 83 -1.62 18.41 7.87
C GLY A 83 -0.56 17.34 7.62
N LYS A 84 -0.81 16.44 6.65
CA LYS A 84 0.13 15.36 6.29
C LYS A 84 1.29 15.82 5.42
N LEU A 85 1.18 16.98 4.77
CA LEU A 85 2.15 17.41 3.75
C LEU A 85 3.58 17.45 4.26
N ALA A 86 3.80 17.99 5.47
CA ALA A 86 5.14 18.06 6.05
C ALA A 86 5.73 16.67 6.28
N ASP A 87 4.91 15.70 6.70
CA ASP A 87 5.35 14.33 6.97
C ASP A 87 5.59 13.55 5.68
N ALA A 88 4.72 13.73 4.67
CA ALA A 88 4.94 13.22 3.31
C ALA A 88 6.25 13.72 2.72
N MET A 89 6.53 15.03 2.84
CA MET A 89 7.80 15.61 2.38
C MET A 89 8.99 15.08 3.17
N VAL A 90 8.87 14.88 4.49
CA VAL A 90 9.95 14.29 5.29
C VAL A 90 10.25 12.87 4.83
N GLU A 91 9.23 12.02 4.64
CA GLU A 91 9.39 10.64 4.18
C GLU A 91 10.03 10.58 2.78
N PHE A 92 9.58 11.44 1.87
CA PHE A 92 10.19 11.56 0.54
C PHE A 92 11.66 11.98 0.62
N ILE A 93 11.98 13.01 1.41
CA ILE A 93 13.35 13.52 1.54
C ILE A 93 14.27 12.54 2.26
N GLN A 94 13.76 11.75 3.20
CA GLN A 94 14.52 10.67 3.84
C GLN A 94 14.97 9.62 2.83
N ASN A 95 14.11 9.31 1.85
CA ASN A 95 14.36 8.33 0.81
C ASN A 95 14.89 8.97 -0.50
N ILE A 96 15.31 10.24 -0.46
CA ILE A 96 15.72 10.95 -1.68
C ILE A 96 16.92 10.31 -2.37
N ASP A 97 17.76 9.57 -1.64
CA ASP A 97 18.95 8.94 -2.22
C ASP A 97 18.59 7.88 -3.29
N THR A 98 17.46 7.19 -3.13
CA THR A 98 16.94 6.22 -4.11
C THR A 98 16.12 6.88 -5.22
N TYR A 99 15.85 8.18 -5.12
CA TYR A 99 15.15 8.93 -6.14
C TYR A 99 16.01 9.09 -7.39
N SER A 100 15.49 8.62 -8.54
CA SER A 100 16.16 8.56 -9.84
C SER A 100 15.73 9.67 -10.81
N GLY A 101 14.91 10.63 -10.36
CA GLY A 101 14.48 11.75 -11.19
C GLY A 101 15.62 12.70 -11.57
N SER A 102 15.44 13.39 -12.70
CA SER A 102 16.44 14.28 -13.31
C SER A 102 16.23 15.76 -12.97
N GLU A 103 15.33 16.07 -12.04
CA GLU A 103 15.00 17.43 -11.65
C GLU A 103 16.19 18.15 -11.03
N LYS A 104 16.38 19.43 -11.39
CA LYS A 104 17.53 20.24 -10.95
C LYS A 104 17.65 20.36 -9.42
N TRP A 105 16.52 20.34 -8.72
CA TRP A 105 16.50 20.43 -7.27
C TRP A 105 16.96 19.15 -6.58
N ALA A 106 16.95 17.99 -7.25
CA ALA A 106 17.19 16.69 -6.63
C ALA A 106 18.61 16.57 -6.04
N SER A 107 19.64 17.00 -6.77
CA SER A 107 21.03 16.96 -6.29
C SER A 107 21.24 17.88 -5.07
N THR A 108 20.67 19.07 -5.10
CA THR A 108 20.73 20.04 -3.99
C THR A 108 19.98 19.49 -2.77
N LEU A 109 18.80 18.91 -2.97
CA LEU A 109 18.00 18.36 -1.90
C LEU A 109 18.67 17.15 -1.25
N LYS A 110 19.32 16.27 -2.03
CA LYS A 110 20.18 15.18 -1.54
C LYS A 110 21.27 15.71 -0.62
N GLU A 111 22.03 16.72 -1.07
CA GLU A 111 23.11 17.33 -0.30
C GLU A 111 22.61 17.98 1.01
N LYS A 112 21.44 18.64 0.97
CA LYS A 112 20.91 19.42 2.09
C LYS A 112 19.78 18.73 2.86
N LYS A 113 19.59 17.41 2.68
CA LYS A 113 18.45 16.65 3.23
C LYS A 113 18.29 16.80 4.74
N VAL A 114 19.39 16.83 5.48
CA VAL A 114 19.39 16.94 6.95
C VAL A 114 18.74 18.25 7.40
N ILE A 115 19.10 19.37 6.77
CA ILE A 115 18.56 20.70 7.11
C ILE A 115 17.09 20.78 6.69
N ALA A 116 16.74 20.24 5.52
CA ALA A 116 15.35 20.22 5.06
C ALA A 116 14.44 19.45 6.04
N ILE A 117 14.86 18.24 6.44
CA ILE A 117 14.12 17.39 7.39
C ILE A 117 14.00 18.06 8.76
N ASP A 118 15.09 18.61 9.32
CA ASP A 118 15.05 19.29 10.63
C ASP A 118 13.99 20.40 10.66
N MET A 119 13.94 21.20 9.59
CA MET A 119 13.05 22.35 9.50
C MET A 119 11.59 21.94 9.26
N LEU A 120 11.35 20.85 8.53
CA LEU A 120 10.03 20.27 8.33
C LEU A 120 9.49 19.54 9.57
N ARG A 121 10.35 18.96 10.41
CA ARG A 121 9.96 18.26 11.65
C ARG A 121 9.55 19.17 12.80
N ARG A 122 9.77 20.48 12.67
CA ARG A 122 9.35 21.46 13.67
C ARG A 122 7.82 21.44 13.83
N PRO A 123 7.28 21.75 15.03
CA PRO A 123 5.83 21.85 15.24
C PRO A 123 5.16 22.78 14.24
N ARG A 124 5.82 23.89 13.92
CA ARG A 124 5.52 24.73 12.75
C ARG A 124 6.55 24.43 11.66
N PRO A 125 6.19 23.63 10.64
CA PRO A 125 7.12 23.27 9.57
C PRO A 125 7.53 24.51 8.78
N VAL A 126 8.78 24.55 8.33
CA VAL A 126 9.32 25.67 7.55
C VAL A 126 10.12 25.13 6.38
N LEU A 127 9.86 25.67 5.19
CA LEU A 127 10.69 25.45 4.01
C LEU A 127 11.91 26.36 4.09
N SER A 128 13.05 25.77 4.44
CA SER A 128 14.24 26.53 4.82
C SER A 128 14.92 27.21 3.64
N ALA A 129 15.06 28.53 3.70
CA ALA A 129 15.86 29.32 2.76
C ALA A 129 17.36 28.93 2.74
N LYS A 130 17.83 28.16 3.74
CA LYS A 130 19.20 27.60 3.76
C LYS A 130 19.40 26.48 2.74
N VAL A 131 18.32 25.89 2.22
CA VAL A 131 18.36 24.93 1.11
C VAL A 131 18.48 25.70 -0.21
N LYS A 132 19.59 26.42 -0.38
CA LYS A 132 19.86 27.25 -1.56
C LYS A 132 19.86 26.40 -2.81
N GLY A 133 19.04 26.75 -3.80
CA GLY A 133 18.85 25.97 -5.04
C GLY A 133 17.49 25.28 -5.13
N VAL A 134 16.75 25.20 -4.03
CA VAL A 134 15.35 24.72 -4.01
C VAL A 134 14.42 25.90 -3.79
N GLY A 135 13.92 26.45 -4.90
CA GLY A 135 12.97 27.56 -4.89
C GLY A 135 11.53 27.12 -4.63
N ILE A 136 10.60 28.08 -4.55
CA ILE A 136 9.19 27.78 -4.27
C ILE A 136 8.58 26.78 -5.26
N LYS A 137 8.83 26.94 -6.57
CA LYS A 137 8.32 26.00 -7.59
C LYS A 137 8.87 24.59 -7.40
N SER A 138 10.13 24.48 -7.01
CA SER A 138 10.74 23.18 -6.68
C SER A 138 10.10 22.58 -5.43
N TRP A 139 9.83 23.37 -4.39
CA TRP A 139 9.11 22.89 -3.22
C TRP A 139 7.68 22.44 -3.52
N GLN A 140 6.98 23.15 -4.40
CA GLN A 140 5.64 22.78 -4.88
C GLN A 140 5.69 21.43 -5.62
N GLU A 141 6.65 21.24 -6.53
CA GLU A 141 6.84 19.98 -7.24
C GLU A 141 7.28 18.83 -6.31
N ILE A 142 8.17 19.10 -5.36
CA ILE A 142 8.57 18.13 -4.32
C ILE A 142 7.35 17.71 -3.50
N ALA A 143 6.49 18.66 -3.13
CA ALA A 143 5.25 18.38 -2.39
C ALA A 143 4.30 17.48 -3.18
N GLU A 144 4.10 17.74 -4.47
CA GLU A 144 3.26 16.91 -5.33
C GLU A 144 3.78 15.47 -5.41
N LYS A 145 5.09 15.29 -5.67
CA LYS A 145 5.73 13.97 -5.70
C LYS A 145 5.67 13.26 -4.34
N ALA A 146 5.91 14.01 -3.27
CA ALA A 146 5.88 13.47 -1.91
C ALA A 146 4.47 12.99 -1.53
N VAL A 147 3.43 13.76 -1.85
CA VAL A 147 2.04 13.38 -1.59
C VAL A 147 1.62 12.16 -2.40
N GLU A 148 1.98 12.10 -3.69
CA GLU A 148 1.67 10.93 -4.53
C GLU A 148 2.34 9.65 -4.02
N LEU A 149 3.60 9.74 -3.58
CA LEU A 149 4.33 8.59 -3.00
C LEU A 149 3.87 8.23 -1.58
N PHE A 150 3.38 9.21 -0.83
CA PHE A 150 2.83 9.00 0.52
C PHE A 150 1.40 8.45 0.48
N GLY A 151 0.66 8.67 -0.61
CA GLY A 151 -0.68 8.13 -0.81
C GLY A 151 -0.73 6.61 -0.67
N SER A 152 -1.89 6.08 -0.29
CA SER A 152 -2.05 4.62 -0.19
C SER A 152 -2.20 4.00 -1.58
N GLU A 153 -1.43 2.96 -1.87
CA GLU A 153 -1.54 2.21 -3.12
C GLU A 153 -2.80 1.33 -3.10
N ILE A 154 -3.76 1.66 -3.97
CA ILE A 154 -5.01 0.92 -4.13
C ILE A 154 -5.32 0.67 -5.61
N ASP A 155 -6.06 -0.40 -5.89
CA ASP A 155 -6.56 -0.71 -7.24
C ASP A 155 -7.77 0.19 -7.56
N ARG A 156 -7.55 1.20 -8.41
CA ARG A 156 -8.59 2.19 -8.78
C ARG A 156 -9.83 1.53 -9.37
N PRO A 157 -9.73 0.63 -10.37
CA PRO A 157 -10.85 -0.19 -10.86
C PRO A 157 -11.70 -0.87 -9.79
N VAL A 158 -11.10 -1.35 -8.70
CA VAL A 158 -11.85 -2.07 -7.65
C VAL A 158 -12.77 -1.14 -6.88
N THR A 159 -12.38 0.12 -6.69
CA THR A 159 -13.04 1.02 -5.75
C THR A 159 -14.19 1.81 -6.39
N HIS A 160 -14.03 2.28 -7.63
CA HIS A 160 -15.05 3.08 -8.31
C HIS A 160 -16.14 2.24 -9.01
N ASP A 161 -15.86 0.97 -9.31
CA ASP A 161 -16.84 0.05 -9.88
C ASP A 161 -17.95 -0.29 -8.87
N ILE A 162 -19.14 0.23 -9.10
CA ILE A 162 -20.31 0.02 -8.24
C ILE A 162 -20.94 -1.38 -8.40
N HIS A 163 -20.52 -2.16 -9.40
CA HIS A 163 -21.03 -3.51 -9.66
C HIS A 163 -20.00 -4.60 -9.35
N ARG A 164 -18.96 -4.26 -8.58
CA ARG A 164 -17.84 -5.16 -8.31
C ARG A 164 -18.28 -6.41 -7.53
N VAL A 165 -17.98 -7.58 -8.09
CA VAL A 165 -18.11 -8.85 -7.36
C VAL A 165 -16.89 -9.02 -6.44
N ILE A 166 -17.15 -9.30 -5.17
CA ILE A 166 -16.10 -9.48 -4.15
C ILE A 166 -16.03 -10.96 -3.77
N ARG A 167 -14.80 -11.45 -3.60
CA ARG A 167 -14.56 -12.81 -3.13
C ARG A 167 -15.14 -13.02 -1.72
N LEU A 168 -15.80 -14.16 -1.53
CA LEU A 168 -16.42 -14.52 -0.27
C LEU A 168 -15.35 -14.86 0.79
N ILE A 169 -15.48 -14.28 1.99
CA ILE A 169 -14.65 -14.67 3.15
C ILE A 169 -14.90 -16.14 3.49
N GLY A 170 -13.83 -16.86 3.82
CA GLY A 170 -13.86 -18.30 4.09
C GLY A 170 -13.79 -19.18 2.84
N SER A 171 -13.91 -18.61 1.63
CA SER A 171 -13.69 -19.36 0.39
C SER A 171 -12.21 -19.65 0.13
N LEU A 172 -11.92 -20.57 -0.79
CA LEU A 172 -10.56 -20.85 -1.24
C LEU A 172 -10.20 -20.03 -2.48
N HIS A 173 -8.96 -19.57 -2.54
CA HIS A 173 -8.41 -18.91 -3.72
C HIS A 173 -7.77 -19.94 -4.66
N GLY A 174 -8.33 -20.10 -5.86
CA GLY A 174 -7.92 -21.17 -6.79
C GLY A 174 -6.45 -21.17 -7.24
N LYS A 175 -5.74 -20.04 -7.15
CA LYS A 175 -4.30 -19.96 -7.54
C LYS A 175 -3.31 -20.31 -6.43
N THR A 176 -3.78 -20.54 -5.22
CA THR A 176 -2.93 -20.70 -4.02
C THR A 176 -3.44 -21.80 -3.10
N GLY A 177 -4.73 -22.14 -3.14
CA GLY A 177 -5.36 -23.00 -2.14
C GLY A 177 -5.56 -22.34 -0.79
N PHE A 178 -5.19 -21.06 -0.65
CA PHE A 178 -5.33 -20.34 0.60
C PHE A 178 -6.76 -19.85 0.84
N THR A 179 -7.11 -19.73 2.11
CA THR A 179 -8.39 -19.17 2.56
C THR A 179 -8.41 -17.64 2.40
N VAL A 180 -9.58 -17.13 2.04
CA VAL A 180 -9.90 -15.71 2.14
C VAL A 180 -10.20 -15.41 3.59
N THR A 181 -9.20 -14.96 4.33
CA THR A 181 -9.25 -14.87 5.79
C THR A 181 -9.69 -13.48 6.22
N GLU A 182 -10.74 -13.39 7.03
CA GLU A 182 -11.14 -12.15 7.70
C GLU A 182 -10.09 -11.75 8.74
N LEU A 183 -9.83 -10.44 8.83
CA LEU A 183 -8.80 -9.88 9.69
C LEU A 183 -9.39 -8.78 10.55
N THR A 184 -8.83 -8.63 11.74
CA THR A 184 -9.00 -7.45 12.56
C THR A 184 -7.90 -6.44 12.25
N ARG A 185 -8.06 -5.20 12.73
CA ARG A 185 -6.97 -4.22 12.62
C ARG A 185 -5.71 -4.71 13.33
N ASP A 186 -5.82 -5.32 14.50
CA ASP A 186 -4.68 -5.81 15.29
C ASP A 186 -3.97 -7.00 14.65
N SER A 187 -4.73 -7.89 14.01
CA SER A 187 -4.15 -9.07 13.34
C SER A 187 -3.53 -8.74 12.00
N LEU A 188 -3.93 -7.65 11.33
CA LEU A 188 -3.47 -7.28 10.00
C LEU A 188 -1.94 -7.19 9.89
N ASP A 189 -1.28 -6.53 10.86
CA ASP A 189 0.16 -6.28 10.80
C ASP A 189 1.00 -7.54 11.15
N LYS A 190 0.36 -8.57 11.75
CA LYS A 190 1.02 -9.82 12.17
C LYS A 190 0.71 -10.99 11.25
N PHE A 191 -0.28 -10.85 10.37
CA PHE A 191 -0.78 -11.92 9.52
C PHE A 191 0.27 -12.36 8.50
N ASN A 192 0.58 -13.66 8.48
CA ASN A 192 1.41 -14.28 7.47
C ASN A 192 0.56 -15.25 6.63
N PRO A 193 0.24 -14.92 5.37
CA PRO A 193 -0.56 -15.78 4.50
C PRO A 193 0.00 -17.19 4.30
N PHE A 194 1.31 -17.37 4.39
CA PHE A 194 1.96 -18.67 4.18
C PHE A 194 1.84 -19.61 5.38
N ASN A 195 1.34 -19.12 6.51
CA ASN A 195 1.09 -19.90 7.73
C ASN A 195 -0.39 -19.82 8.14
N ASP A 196 -0.96 -18.61 8.16
CA ASP A 196 -2.29 -18.35 8.74
C ASP A 196 -3.44 -18.58 7.76
N ALA A 197 -3.18 -18.60 6.44
CA ALA A 197 -4.21 -18.78 5.41
C ALA A 197 -4.29 -20.22 4.87
N ILE A 198 -3.72 -21.19 5.59
CA ILE A 198 -3.68 -22.60 5.16
C ILE A 198 -5.03 -23.26 5.42
N ALA A 199 -5.63 -23.81 4.36
CA ALA A 199 -6.88 -24.56 4.44
C ALA A 199 -6.69 -26.06 4.75
N PHE A 200 -5.54 -26.61 4.36
CA PHE A 200 -5.27 -28.05 4.35
C PHE A 200 -4.10 -28.39 5.26
N ASN A 201 -4.38 -28.69 6.53
CA ASN A 201 -3.34 -28.92 7.56
C ASN A 201 -2.93 -30.39 7.69
N GLU A 202 -3.56 -31.29 6.95
CA GLU A 202 -3.37 -32.73 7.05
C GLU A 202 -3.24 -33.39 5.67
N GLY A 203 -2.60 -34.57 5.67
CA GLY A 203 -2.42 -35.40 4.49
C GLY A 203 -1.29 -34.95 3.55
N THR A 204 -1.07 -35.78 2.55
CA THR A 204 -0.07 -35.60 1.50
C THR A 204 -0.68 -35.88 0.14
N LEU A 205 -0.10 -35.30 -0.91
CA LEU A 205 -0.47 -35.55 -2.30
C LEU A 205 0.79 -35.77 -3.13
N ASN A 206 0.72 -36.73 -4.05
CA ASN A 206 1.74 -36.89 -5.08
C ASN A 206 1.50 -35.89 -6.20
N VAL A 207 2.54 -35.13 -6.52
CA VAL A 207 2.51 -34.14 -7.61
C VAL A 207 3.68 -34.34 -8.55
N ARG A 208 3.43 -34.11 -9.84
CA ARG A 208 4.45 -34.15 -10.89
C ARG A 208 4.74 -32.75 -11.41
N PHE A 209 5.98 -32.29 -11.21
CA PHE A 209 6.45 -31.02 -11.75
C PHE A 209 6.72 -31.14 -13.26
N HIS A 210 6.14 -30.22 -14.04
CA HIS A 210 6.20 -30.28 -15.51
C HIS A 210 6.67 -28.97 -16.16
N LYS A 211 6.78 -27.87 -15.41
CA LYS A 211 7.27 -26.58 -15.90
C LYS A 211 8.65 -26.25 -15.33
N GLY A 212 9.69 -26.40 -16.16
CA GLY A 212 11.03 -25.85 -15.92
C GLY A 212 11.59 -26.04 -14.50
N SER A 213 12.42 -25.09 -14.07
CA SER A 213 12.90 -25.01 -12.69
C SER A 213 11.90 -24.22 -11.84
N VAL A 214 11.33 -24.87 -10.83
CA VAL A 214 10.48 -24.27 -9.81
C VAL A 214 11.36 -23.84 -8.64
N PRO A 215 11.37 -22.55 -8.27
CA PRO A 215 12.18 -22.06 -7.16
C PRO A 215 11.73 -22.68 -5.83
N ALA A 216 12.64 -22.71 -4.86
CA ALA A 216 12.26 -23.10 -3.50
C ALA A 216 11.20 -22.13 -2.94
N PHE A 217 10.27 -22.65 -2.16
CA PHE A 217 9.19 -21.89 -1.56
C PHE A 217 8.93 -22.38 -0.12
N ILE A 218 8.20 -21.57 0.65
CA ILE A 218 7.90 -21.84 2.06
C ILE A 218 6.38 -21.92 2.23
N ILE A 219 5.91 -22.95 2.93
CA ILE A 219 4.53 -23.12 3.39
C ILE A 219 4.60 -23.70 4.79
N ASN A 220 3.84 -23.14 5.73
CA ASN A 220 3.81 -23.57 7.13
C ASN A 220 5.22 -23.60 7.77
N ASP A 221 6.01 -22.54 7.55
CA ASP A 221 7.42 -22.42 7.96
C ASP A 221 8.38 -23.51 7.44
N GLU A 222 7.93 -24.43 6.60
CA GLU A 222 8.75 -25.46 5.97
C GLU A 222 9.14 -25.06 4.54
N LYS A 223 10.40 -25.33 4.18
CA LYS A 223 10.96 -25.04 2.86
C LYS A 223 10.90 -26.26 1.96
N TYR A 224 10.34 -26.09 0.76
CA TYR A 224 10.26 -27.12 -0.28
C TYR A 224 11.05 -26.70 -1.53
N GLY A 225 11.63 -27.68 -2.22
CA GLY A 225 12.36 -27.46 -3.47
C GLY A 225 13.77 -26.87 -3.29
N PRO A 226 14.39 -26.35 -4.37
CA PRO A 226 13.81 -26.17 -5.71
C PRO A 226 13.50 -27.51 -6.40
N PHE A 227 12.58 -27.50 -7.35
CA PHE A 227 12.20 -28.68 -8.12
C PHE A 227 12.51 -28.49 -9.61
N ASN A 228 13.13 -29.49 -10.25
CA ASN A 228 13.51 -29.45 -11.66
C ASN A 228 12.81 -30.58 -12.43
N GLY A 229 11.50 -30.68 -12.27
CA GLY A 229 10.69 -31.78 -12.79
C GLY A 229 10.64 -33.00 -11.85
N GLY A 230 9.97 -34.06 -12.32
CA GLY A 230 9.79 -35.30 -11.58
C GLY A 230 8.59 -35.29 -10.64
N SER A 231 8.36 -36.44 -10.00
CA SER A 231 7.26 -36.66 -9.06
C SER A 231 7.76 -36.63 -7.63
N THR A 232 6.98 -36.04 -6.73
CA THR A 232 7.30 -35.98 -5.31
C THR A 232 6.02 -35.90 -4.48
N GLU A 233 6.07 -36.48 -3.28
CA GLU A 233 5.01 -36.37 -2.29
C GLU A 233 5.20 -35.07 -1.49
N LEU A 234 4.15 -34.26 -1.38
CA LEU A 234 4.15 -33.01 -0.60
C LEU A 234 2.97 -32.99 0.37
N PRO A 235 3.09 -32.33 1.52
CA PRO A 235 1.93 -31.99 2.35
C PRO A 235 0.85 -31.28 1.53
N THR A 236 -0.42 -31.57 1.83
CA THR A 236 -1.55 -31.10 1.01
C THR A 236 -1.52 -29.59 0.77
N ALA A 237 -1.19 -28.77 1.77
CA ALA A 237 -1.03 -27.33 1.61
C ALA A 237 -0.02 -26.93 0.52
N ALA A 238 1.19 -27.52 0.57
CA ALA A 238 2.25 -27.25 -0.38
C ALA A 238 1.92 -27.78 -1.78
N ALA A 239 1.33 -28.99 -1.86
CA ALA A 239 0.86 -29.59 -3.11
C ALA A 239 -0.20 -28.71 -3.79
N VAL A 240 -1.28 -28.34 -3.08
CA VAL A 240 -2.35 -27.50 -3.63
C VAL A 240 -1.81 -26.13 -4.05
N PHE A 241 -0.84 -25.58 -3.31
CA PHE A 241 -0.19 -24.33 -3.70
C PHE A 241 0.50 -24.45 -5.08
N VAL A 242 1.34 -25.47 -5.29
CA VAL A 242 2.04 -25.64 -6.59
C VAL A 242 1.10 -26.06 -7.73
N LEU A 243 0.02 -26.79 -7.42
CA LEU A 243 -1.06 -27.08 -8.37
C LEU A 243 -1.79 -25.80 -8.79
N GLY A 244 -2.16 -24.94 -7.84
CA GLY A 244 -2.81 -23.64 -8.10
C GLY A 244 -1.90 -22.64 -8.82
N LYS A 245 -0.58 -22.79 -8.71
CA LYS A 245 0.41 -22.06 -9.52
C LYS A 245 0.62 -22.66 -10.91
N GLU A 246 -0.03 -23.78 -11.21
CA GLU A 246 0.04 -24.48 -12.47
C GLU A 246 1.48 -24.88 -12.85
N VAL A 247 2.33 -25.18 -11.86
CA VAL A 247 3.72 -25.65 -12.08
C VAL A 247 3.86 -27.16 -11.88
N ALA A 248 2.84 -27.79 -11.29
CA ALA A 248 2.73 -29.23 -11.09
C ALA A 248 1.34 -29.73 -11.49
N LEU A 249 1.23 -31.04 -11.71
CA LEU A 249 -0.02 -31.77 -11.94
C LEU A 249 -0.23 -32.79 -10.82
N LEU A 250 -1.48 -33.07 -10.49
CA LEU A 250 -1.83 -34.16 -9.57
C LEU A 250 -1.54 -35.48 -10.26
N GLU A 251 -0.91 -36.41 -9.54
CA GLU A 251 -0.60 -37.75 -10.01
C GLU A 251 -1.55 -38.80 -9.43
#